data_AF-A0A1H3HHA3-F1
#
_entry.id   AF-A0A1H3HHA3-F1
#
_cell.length_a   1.000
_cell.length_b   1.000
_cell.length_c   1.000
_cell.angle_alpha   90.00
_cell.angle_beta   90.00
_cell.angle_gamma   90.00
#
_symmetry.space_group_name_H-M   'P 1'
#
loop_
_entity.id
_entity.type
_entity.pdbx_description
1 polymer ?
#
loop_
_entity_poly.entity_id
_entity_poly.type
_entity_poly.pdbx_seq_one_letter_code
_entity_poly.pdbx_strand_id
1 'polypeptide(L)'
;MKNNKIKTAALAGTMALAVMFSGCNLSLKNEERFQLPDNPVSFEMNDIDSSSLNTIEVNDRTYMPYGSLKGELKYVAIQDCLGYLDGDKNLRVYTLNDDPYDNYLMVVNVDRMNETPDIWRDFSTYSEDIFTPKIVEPAGYEEWGSSDLHYEMEAVQFVVTVDADDVKVITMNYYSGDHLIGTSGSGRADEKVITKGDKMYYEIPEISADKLAPDGGSFEIRCEFTLQAENNDTYTVEGGFERSVKLGDTFYLTLTGNQDDGYKFS
;
A
#
# COMPACT_ATOMS: atom_id res chain seq x y z
N MET A 1 -6.54 -55.72 12.33
CA MET A 1 -5.07 -55.68 12.60
C MET A 1 -4.37 -55.53 11.26
N LYS A 2 -3.55 -54.53 10.94
CA LYS A 2 -3.05 -53.32 11.60
C LYS A 2 -2.86 -52.28 10.48
N ASN A 3 -3.24 -51.04 10.74
CA ASN A 3 -3.05 -49.89 9.87
C ASN A 3 -1.56 -49.58 9.67
N ASN A 4 -1.14 -49.37 8.42
CA ASN A 4 0.15 -48.76 8.10
C ASN A 4 -0.02 -47.24 8.13
N LYS A 5 0.32 -46.63 9.27
CA LYS A 5 0.57 -45.19 9.37
C LYS A 5 1.98 -44.94 8.87
N ILE A 6 2.11 -44.27 7.73
CA ILE A 6 3.38 -43.72 7.26
C ILE A 6 3.67 -42.51 8.13
N LYS A 7 4.70 -42.62 8.97
CA LYS A 7 5.24 -41.52 9.77
C LYS A 7 6.31 -40.82 8.93
N THR A 8 6.00 -39.65 8.40
CA THR A 8 6.99 -38.78 7.77
C THR A 8 7.81 -38.15 8.89
N ALA A 9 9.08 -38.55 8.96
CA ALA A 9 10.02 -38.11 9.98
C ALA A 9 10.46 -36.66 9.71
N ALA A 10 10.38 -35.84 10.75
CA ALA A 10 10.89 -34.49 10.83
C ALA A 10 12.38 -34.43 10.48
N LEU A 11 12.74 -33.60 9.51
CA LEU A 11 14.11 -33.15 9.30
C LEU A 11 14.27 -31.82 10.06
N ALA A 12 14.67 -31.93 11.32
CA ALA A 12 15.12 -30.80 12.14
C ALA A 12 16.43 -30.27 11.57
N GLY A 13 16.34 -29.28 10.67
CA GLY A 13 17.46 -28.48 10.21
C GLY A 13 17.62 -27.25 11.10
N THR A 14 18.52 -27.34 12.08
CA THR A 14 19.04 -26.22 12.86
C THR A 14 19.70 -25.20 11.93
N MET A 15 18.97 -24.16 11.53
CA MET A 15 19.53 -22.95 10.93
C MET A 15 19.66 -21.87 12.00
N ALA A 16 20.62 -22.08 12.90
CA ALA A 16 21.17 -21.00 13.70
C ALA A 16 22.13 -20.22 12.80
N LEU A 17 21.63 -19.17 12.14
CA LEU A 17 22.47 -18.21 11.44
C LEU A 17 22.11 -16.79 11.90
N ALA A 18 22.96 -16.30 12.80
CA ALA A 18 23.33 -14.91 13.00
C ALA A 18 22.19 -13.87 13.01
N VAL A 19 21.65 -13.62 14.21
CA VAL A 19 21.19 -12.28 14.59
C VAL A 19 22.44 -11.39 14.66
N MET A 20 22.93 -10.95 13.51
CA MET A 20 23.81 -9.79 13.46
C MET A 20 22.92 -8.59 13.75
N PHE A 21 23.25 -7.92 14.85
CA PHE A 21 22.78 -6.58 15.16
C PHE A 21 23.13 -5.63 14.00
N SER A 22 22.27 -5.56 12.99
CA SER A 22 22.07 -4.32 12.25
C SER A 22 21.30 -3.38 13.17
N GLY A 23 22.03 -2.78 14.11
CA GLY A 23 21.70 -1.44 14.56
C GLY A 23 21.71 -0.56 13.33
N CYS A 24 20.56 -0.43 12.67
CA CYS A 24 20.37 0.52 11.60
C CYS A 24 20.62 1.90 12.21
N ASN A 25 21.74 2.51 11.80
CA ASN A 25 21.98 3.94 11.86
C ASN A 25 20.81 4.66 11.17
N LEU A 26 19.73 4.90 11.92
CA LEU A 26 18.54 5.61 11.45
C LEU A 26 18.74 7.13 11.38
N SER A 27 19.97 7.62 11.61
CA SER A 27 20.24 9.05 11.78
C SER A 27 21.02 9.70 10.65
N LEU A 28 21.61 8.94 9.71
CA LEU A 28 22.42 9.50 8.61
C LEU A 28 21.67 9.59 7.27
N LYS A 29 20.58 8.84 7.07
CA LYS A 29 19.78 8.89 5.83
C LYS A 29 18.88 10.13 5.71
N ASN A 30 18.73 10.91 6.78
CA ASN A 30 17.72 11.97 6.82
C ASN A 30 18.17 13.22 6.05
N GLU A 31 19.44 13.65 6.13
CA GLU A 31 19.91 14.83 5.40
C GLU A 31 20.07 14.59 3.89
N GLU A 32 20.33 13.34 3.47
CA GLU A 32 20.47 12.98 2.05
C GLU A 32 19.17 13.18 1.26
N ARG A 33 18.00 13.02 1.89
CA ARG A 33 16.69 13.10 1.20
C ARG A 33 16.36 14.50 0.68
N PHE A 34 16.97 15.53 1.25
CA PHE A 34 16.83 16.87 0.72
C PHE A 34 17.78 17.13 -0.44
N GLN A 35 18.84 16.35 -0.60
CA GLN A 35 19.86 16.64 -1.61
C GLN A 35 19.31 16.42 -3.02
N LEU A 36 19.78 17.26 -3.93
CA LEU A 36 19.55 17.05 -5.35
C LEU A 36 20.16 15.71 -5.79
N PRO A 37 19.53 15.00 -6.73
CA PRO A 37 20.14 13.82 -7.32
C PRO A 37 21.43 14.18 -8.07
N ASP A 38 22.28 13.19 -8.35
CA ASP A 38 23.58 13.39 -9.02
C ASP A 38 23.46 14.12 -10.37
N ASN A 39 22.35 13.91 -11.08
CA ASN A 39 22.02 14.58 -12.34
C ASN A 39 20.65 15.27 -12.22
N PRO A 40 20.58 16.45 -11.59
CA PRO A 40 19.30 17.08 -11.30
C PRO A 40 18.70 17.72 -12.54
N VAL A 41 17.39 17.56 -12.69
CA VAL A 41 16.59 18.17 -13.75
C VAL A 41 16.01 19.49 -13.25
N SER A 42 16.01 20.51 -14.12
CA SER A 42 15.24 21.74 -13.92
C SER A 42 13.89 21.55 -14.59
N PHE A 43 12.81 21.69 -13.86
CA PHE A 43 11.45 21.73 -14.40
C PHE A 43 11.06 23.19 -14.60
N GLU A 44 10.43 23.49 -15.73
CA GLU A 44 9.97 24.83 -16.05
C GLU A 44 8.50 24.98 -15.66
N MET A 45 8.18 26.06 -14.96
CA MET A 45 6.80 26.46 -14.70
C MET A 45 6.18 27.07 -15.95
N ASN A 46 5.05 26.52 -16.36
CA ASN A 46 4.27 27.01 -17.49
C ASN A 46 2.99 27.69 -16.99
N ASP A 47 2.74 28.90 -17.47
CA ASP A 47 1.49 29.61 -17.21
C ASP A 47 0.36 28.96 -18.00
N ILE A 48 -0.78 28.67 -17.35
CA ILE A 48 -2.01 28.34 -18.07
C ILE A 48 -2.69 29.66 -18.46
N ASP A 49 -2.76 29.94 -19.76
CA ASP A 49 -3.50 31.08 -20.32
C ASP A 49 -4.97 31.05 -19.87
N SER A 50 -5.28 31.76 -18.78
CA SER A 50 -6.60 32.19 -18.25
C SER A 50 -6.78 32.02 -16.74
N SER A 51 -5.88 31.29 -16.05
CA SER A 51 -5.87 31.14 -14.60
C SER A 51 -4.51 31.60 -14.06
N SER A 52 -4.46 32.19 -12.87
CA SER A 52 -3.19 32.53 -12.20
C SER A 52 -2.50 31.27 -11.65
N LEU A 53 -2.60 30.15 -12.38
CA LEU A 53 -2.14 28.84 -11.98
C LEU A 53 -1.00 28.42 -12.90
N ASN A 54 0.08 27.99 -12.28
CA ASN A 54 1.25 27.48 -12.97
C ASN A 54 1.16 25.96 -13.03
N THR A 55 1.81 25.36 -14.03
CA THR A 55 1.98 23.91 -14.15
C THR A 55 3.42 23.53 -14.31
N ILE A 56 3.77 22.30 -13.95
CA ILE A 56 5.07 21.70 -14.24
C ILE A 56 4.85 20.35 -14.92
N GLU A 57 5.73 20.00 -15.87
CA GLU A 57 5.75 18.68 -16.49
C GLU A 57 6.85 17.83 -15.85
N VAL A 58 6.47 16.68 -15.28
CA VAL A 58 7.38 15.76 -14.58
C VAL A 58 7.03 14.33 -15.02
N ASN A 59 7.98 13.59 -15.61
CA ASN A 59 7.77 12.21 -16.07
C ASN A 59 6.50 12.03 -16.94
N ASP A 60 6.30 12.90 -17.92
CA ASP A 60 5.13 12.92 -18.83
C ASP A 60 3.77 13.20 -18.16
N ARG A 61 3.78 13.69 -16.90
CA ARG A 61 2.58 14.15 -16.17
C ARG A 61 2.62 15.65 -15.94
N THR A 62 1.45 16.29 -15.96
CA THR A 62 1.31 17.71 -15.69
C THR A 62 0.79 17.90 -14.28
N TYR A 63 1.54 18.59 -13.42
CA TYR A 63 1.12 18.89 -12.05
C TYR A 63 0.72 20.35 -11.93
N MET A 64 -0.26 20.63 -11.07
CA MET A 64 -0.78 21.96 -10.80
C MET A 64 -0.94 22.17 -9.28
N PRO A 65 -0.82 23.40 -8.75
CA PRO A 65 -1.04 23.69 -7.34
C PRO A 65 -2.38 23.16 -6.82
N TYR A 66 -2.35 22.50 -5.66
CA TYR A 66 -3.50 21.86 -5.03
C TYR A 66 -3.69 22.30 -3.58
N GLY A 67 -2.60 22.39 -2.81
CA GLY A 67 -2.66 22.64 -1.39
C GLY A 67 -1.30 22.87 -0.78
N SER A 68 -1.19 22.57 0.51
CA SER A 68 0.04 22.73 1.28
C SER A 68 0.28 21.54 2.19
N LEU A 69 1.47 21.48 2.76
CA LEU A 69 1.80 20.49 3.77
C LEU A 69 1.02 20.77 5.06
N LYS A 70 0.32 19.75 5.56
CA LYS A 70 -0.34 19.73 6.87
C LYS A 70 0.68 19.51 7.99
N GLY A 71 0.89 20.54 8.81
CA GLY A 71 1.79 20.48 9.95
C GLY A 71 3.26 20.68 9.57
N GLU A 72 4.18 20.04 10.31
CA GLU A 72 5.62 20.22 10.11
C GLU A 72 6.20 19.25 9.07
N LEU A 73 7.16 19.72 8.28
CA LEU A 73 7.90 18.91 7.32
C LEU A 73 8.74 17.86 8.05
N LYS A 74 8.36 16.59 7.87
CA LYS A 74 9.10 15.44 8.40
C LYS A 74 9.80 14.72 7.26
N TYR A 75 11.07 14.37 7.45
CA TYR A 75 11.87 13.60 6.50
C TYR A 75 11.20 12.30 6.01
N VAL A 76 10.39 11.67 6.87
CA VAL A 76 9.65 10.45 6.55
C VAL A 76 8.52 10.67 5.54
N ALA A 77 8.14 11.91 5.24
CA ALA A 77 7.16 12.24 4.21
C ALA A 77 7.77 12.22 2.80
N ILE A 78 9.07 12.49 2.66
CA ILE A 78 9.77 12.59 1.37
C ILE A 78 10.27 11.22 0.93
N GLN A 79 9.94 10.82 -0.30
CA GLN A 79 10.53 9.64 -0.92
C GLN A 79 11.82 10.00 -1.66
N ASP A 80 11.70 10.68 -2.81
CA ASP A 80 12.83 11.01 -3.67
C ASP A 80 12.83 12.49 -4.07
N CYS A 81 14.02 13.08 -4.25
CA CYS A 81 14.17 14.41 -4.87
C CYS A 81 14.29 14.24 -6.39
N LEU A 82 13.35 14.81 -7.14
CA LEU A 82 13.32 14.69 -8.60
C LEU A 82 14.19 15.75 -9.29
N GLY A 83 14.32 16.92 -8.67
CA GLY A 83 14.99 18.06 -9.29
C GLY A 83 14.61 19.38 -8.65
N TYR A 84 14.59 20.43 -9.45
CA TYR A 84 14.33 21.80 -9.01
C TYR A 84 13.54 22.62 -10.03
N LEU A 85 13.00 23.78 -9.65
CA LEU A 85 12.14 24.61 -10.50
C LEU A 85 12.87 25.84 -11.07
N ASP A 86 12.61 26.18 -12.34
CA ASP A 86 12.99 27.44 -13.00
C ASP A 86 14.45 27.87 -12.81
N GLY A 87 15.39 26.92 -12.84
CA GLY A 87 16.81 27.24 -12.60
C GLY A 87 17.19 27.42 -11.13
N ASP A 88 16.24 27.53 -10.21
CA ASP A 88 16.47 27.74 -8.77
C ASP A 88 16.60 26.42 -8.02
N LYS A 89 17.86 26.03 -7.73
CA LYS A 89 18.22 24.81 -7.00
C LYS A 89 17.71 24.76 -5.56
N ASN A 90 17.20 25.86 -5.03
CA ASN A 90 16.62 25.92 -3.70
C ASN A 90 15.12 25.57 -3.71
N LEU A 91 14.43 25.74 -4.82
CA LEU A 91 13.07 25.25 -5.02
C LEU A 91 13.12 23.82 -5.53
N ARG A 92 13.04 22.85 -4.61
CA ARG A 92 13.21 21.42 -4.91
C ARG A 92 11.86 20.72 -5.01
N VAL A 93 11.77 19.77 -5.93
CA VAL A 93 10.57 18.98 -6.20
C VAL A 93 10.79 17.55 -5.68
N TYR A 94 9.82 17.05 -4.91
CA TYR A 94 9.89 15.75 -4.27
C TYR A 94 8.65 14.90 -4.50
N THR A 95 8.83 13.59 -4.59
CA THR A 95 7.76 12.60 -4.42
C THR A 95 7.53 12.32 -2.93
N LEU A 96 6.35 11.77 -2.61
CA LEU A 96 5.93 11.51 -1.23
C LEU A 96 5.93 10.00 -0.94
N ASN A 97 6.41 9.59 0.26
CA ASN A 97 6.42 8.16 0.64
C ASN A 97 5.00 7.57 0.77
N ASP A 98 4.05 8.40 1.19
CA ASP A 98 2.66 8.00 1.41
C ASP A 98 1.81 8.28 0.16
N ASP A 99 2.40 8.35 -1.03
CA ASP A 99 1.72 8.55 -2.33
C ASP A 99 2.22 7.53 -3.37
N PRO A 100 1.61 6.34 -3.44
CA PRO A 100 2.12 5.26 -4.28
C PRO A 100 1.92 5.44 -5.79
N TYR A 101 1.09 6.40 -6.21
CA TYR A 101 0.79 6.66 -7.62
C TYR A 101 1.50 7.89 -8.19
N ASP A 102 2.34 8.53 -7.35
CA ASP A 102 2.98 9.81 -7.65
C ASP A 102 1.95 10.87 -8.11
N ASN A 103 0.74 10.85 -7.54
CA ASN A 103 -0.31 11.82 -7.86
C ASN A 103 -0.05 13.20 -7.25
N TYR A 104 0.87 13.30 -6.30
CA TYR A 104 1.22 14.50 -5.57
C TYR A 104 2.72 14.72 -5.58
N LEU A 105 3.11 15.97 -5.81
CA LEU A 105 4.46 16.46 -5.63
C LEU A 105 4.49 17.47 -4.50
N MET A 106 5.61 17.50 -3.78
CA MET A 106 5.89 18.54 -2.81
C MET A 106 6.99 19.45 -3.32
N VAL A 107 6.74 20.75 -3.32
CA VAL A 107 7.72 21.77 -3.66
C VAL A 107 8.19 22.44 -2.38
N VAL A 108 9.49 22.37 -2.11
CA VAL A 108 10.11 22.91 -0.89
C VAL A 108 11.16 23.93 -1.26
N ASN A 109 11.09 25.11 -0.66
CA ASN A 109 12.21 26.05 -0.63
C ASN A 109 13.20 25.66 0.47
N VAL A 110 14.31 25.00 0.12
CA VAL A 110 15.27 24.51 1.12
C VAL A 110 16.10 25.60 1.81
N ASP A 111 16.15 26.80 1.25
CA ASP A 111 16.76 27.97 1.91
C ASP A 111 15.81 28.60 2.95
N ARG A 112 14.52 28.25 2.88
CA ARG A 112 13.46 28.77 3.73
C ARG A 112 12.60 27.66 4.27
N MET A 113 13.24 26.74 5.01
CA MET A 113 12.58 25.58 5.63
C MET A 113 11.47 25.93 6.64
N ASN A 114 11.30 27.21 6.97
CA ASN A 114 10.20 27.72 7.78
C ASN A 114 8.96 28.11 6.95
N GLU A 115 9.07 28.16 5.62
CA GLU A 115 7.93 28.29 4.72
C GLU A 115 7.24 26.92 4.60
N THR A 116 5.91 26.92 4.60
CA THR A 116 5.13 25.69 4.40
C THR A 116 5.33 25.22 2.96
N PRO A 117 5.74 23.97 2.73
CA PRO A 117 5.83 23.42 1.39
C PRO A 117 4.50 23.46 0.64
N ASP A 118 4.57 23.72 -0.66
CA ASP A 118 3.43 23.64 -1.56
C ASP A 118 3.21 22.19 -2.01
N ILE A 119 1.96 21.79 -2.13
CA ILE A 119 1.55 20.49 -2.67
C ILE A 119 0.89 20.71 -4.03
N TRP A 120 1.41 19.99 -5.00
CA TRP A 120 0.95 19.99 -6.38
C TRP A 120 0.32 18.62 -6.67
N ARG A 121 -0.75 18.59 -7.46
CA ARG A 121 -1.48 17.36 -7.81
C ARG A 121 -1.46 17.16 -9.32
N ASP A 122 -1.42 15.90 -9.75
CA ASP A 122 -1.50 15.52 -11.16
C ASP A 122 -2.83 16.00 -11.76
N PHE A 123 -2.73 16.83 -12.80
CA PHE A 123 -3.84 17.44 -13.50
C PHE A 123 -4.75 16.42 -14.19
N SER A 124 -4.27 15.21 -14.52
CA SER A 124 -5.14 14.18 -15.10
C SER A 124 -6.23 13.73 -14.14
N THR A 125 -6.03 13.91 -12.83
CA THR A 125 -6.98 13.53 -11.77
C THR A 125 -7.97 14.65 -11.43
N TYR A 126 -8.04 15.69 -12.27
CA TYR A 126 -8.93 16.82 -12.10
C TYR A 126 -10.40 16.37 -12.01
N SER A 127 -11.13 16.91 -11.03
CA SER A 127 -12.51 16.52 -10.70
C SER A 127 -12.71 15.08 -10.19
N GLU A 128 -11.65 14.33 -9.89
CA GLU A 128 -11.73 12.96 -9.35
C GLU A 128 -11.47 12.92 -7.84
N ASP A 129 -12.12 11.98 -7.17
CA ASP A 129 -11.88 11.63 -5.77
C ASP A 129 -10.78 10.55 -5.71
N ILE A 130 -9.55 10.94 -5.40
CA ILE A 130 -8.39 10.03 -5.33
C ILE A 130 -7.83 9.95 -3.92
N PHE A 131 -7.12 8.86 -3.64
CA PHE A 131 -6.37 8.72 -2.40
C PHE A 131 -5.45 9.93 -2.16
N THR A 132 -5.58 10.55 -0.99
CA THR A 132 -4.85 11.74 -0.59
C THR A 132 -3.98 11.42 0.63
N PRO A 133 -2.65 11.63 0.56
CA PRO A 133 -1.76 11.40 1.68
C PRO A 133 -2.16 12.25 2.90
N LYS A 134 -2.04 11.69 4.11
CA LYS A 134 -2.46 12.35 5.38
C LYS A 134 -1.74 13.68 5.67
N ILE A 135 -0.61 13.91 5.01
CA ILE A 135 0.21 15.10 5.12
C ILE A 135 -0.26 16.25 4.23
N VAL A 136 -1.26 16.03 3.38
CA VAL A 136 -1.77 17.06 2.45
C VAL A 136 -2.93 17.81 3.09
N GLU A 137 -2.91 19.13 2.99
CA GLU A 137 -4.02 20.03 3.32
C GLU A 137 -4.47 20.73 2.03
N PRO A 138 -5.70 20.49 1.53
CA PRO A 138 -6.18 21.09 0.29
C PRO A 138 -6.43 22.59 0.50
N ALA A 139 -6.16 23.40 -0.53
CA ALA A 139 -6.46 24.83 -0.50
C ALA A 139 -7.97 25.14 -0.67
N GLY A 140 -8.80 24.12 -0.88
CA GLY A 140 -10.26 24.26 -1.00
C GLY A 140 -10.75 24.72 -2.38
N TYR A 141 -9.95 24.50 -3.42
CA TYR A 141 -10.35 24.71 -4.81
C TYR A 141 -11.45 23.71 -5.22
N GLU A 142 -12.65 24.20 -5.53
CA GLU A 142 -13.82 23.39 -5.93
C GLU A 142 -13.56 22.60 -7.23
N GLU A 143 -12.58 23.04 -8.02
CA GLU A 143 -12.17 22.48 -9.30
C GLU A 143 -11.60 21.05 -9.21
N TRP A 144 -11.08 20.66 -8.05
CA TRP A 144 -10.42 19.35 -7.85
C TRP A 144 -11.37 18.23 -7.37
N GLY A 145 -12.68 18.38 -7.56
CA GLY A 145 -13.70 17.39 -7.18
C GLY A 145 -14.41 17.77 -5.88
N SER A 146 -14.92 16.78 -5.12
CA SER A 146 -15.69 17.04 -3.89
C SER A 146 -14.89 17.69 -2.75
N SER A 147 -13.58 17.90 -2.92
CA SER A 147 -12.64 18.52 -1.98
C SER A 147 -12.47 17.78 -0.64
N ASP A 148 -13.04 16.59 -0.47
CA ASP A 148 -12.91 15.80 0.74
C ASP A 148 -11.68 14.88 0.66
N LEU A 149 -10.75 15.05 1.60
CA LEU A 149 -9.55 14.23 1.76
C LEU A 149 -9.90 12.73 1.82
N HIS A 150 -9.48 11.95 0.83
CA HIS A 150 -9.69 10.50 0.82
C HIS A 150 -8.46 9.78 1.38
N TYR A 151 -8.43 9.56 2.68
CA TYR A 151 -7.29 8.90 3.33
C TYR A 151 -7.30 7.37 3.21
N GLU A 152 -8.34 6.81 2.60
CA GLU A 152 -8.50 5.38 2.39
C GLU A 152 -8.29 5.11 0.90
N MET A 153 -7.33 4.25 0.56
CA MET A 153 -7.25 3.70 -0.80
C MET A 153 -8.38 2.71 -0.97
N GLU A 154 -9.05 2.73 -2.13
CA GLU A 154 -10.04 1.69 -2.40
C GLU A 154 -9.37 0.31 -2.34
N ALA A 155 -10.14 -0.71 -1.97
CA ALA A 155 -9.64 -2.07 -1.89
C ALA A 155 -10.73 -3.06 -2.24
N VAL A 156 -10.32 -4.23 -2.72
CA VAL A 156 -11.19 -5.41 -2.70
C VAL A 156 -11.12 -6.01 -1.31
N GLN A 157 -12.26 -6.07 -0.62
CA GLN A 157 -12.33 -6.52 0.77
C GLN A 157 -12.79 -7.97 0.87
N PHE A 158 -12.16 -8.71 1.77
CA PHE A 158 -12.58 -10.07 2.14
C PHE A 158 -12.82 -10.12 3.63
N VAL A 159 -14.05 -10.50 4.01
CA VAL A 159 -14.45 -10.73 5.39
C VAL A 159 -14.57 -12.23 5.60
N VAL A 160 -13.61 -12.80 6.30
CA VAL A 160 -13.59 -14.22 6.66
C VAL A 160 -14.20 -14.39 8.04
N THR A 161 -15.36 -15.04 8.12
CA THR A 161 -15.93 -15.50 9.39
C THR A 161 -15.29 -16.84 9.74
N VAL A 162 -14.69 -16.94 10.92
CA VAL A 162 -14.02 -18.16 11.38
C VAL A 162 -15.01 -19.05 12.12
N ASP A 163 -15.39 -20.18 11.53
CA ASP A 163 -16.15 -21.27 12.17
C ASP A 163 -15.32 -22.57 12.27
N ALA A 164 -14.03 -22.49 11.96
CA ALA A 164 -13.06 -23.56 12.09
C ALA A 164 -12.49 -23.64 13.50
N ASP A 165 -12.03 -24.84 13.87
CA ASP A 165 -11.34 -25.10 15.13
C ASP A 165 -9.83 -24.86 15.02
N ASP A 166 -9.21 -24.52 16.15
CA ASP A 166 -7.76 -24.52 16.36
C ASP A 166 -6.96 -23.56 15.46
N VAL A 167 -7.59 -22.54 14.85
CA VAL A 167 -6.91 -21.60 13.94
C VAL A 167 -6.20 -20.48 14.72
N LYS A 168 -4.90 -20.26 14.51
CA LYS A 168 -4.15 -19.13 15.10
C LYS A 168 -3.97 -17.94 14.15
N VAL A 169 -3.58 -18.24 12.91
CA VAL A 169 -3.26 -17.25 11.89
C VAL A 169 -3.86 -17.72 10.57
N ILE A 170 -4.41 -16.80 9.80
CA ILE A 170 -4.86 -17.04 8.43
C ILE A 170 -4.09 -16.09 7.52
N THR A 171 -3.64 -16.59 6.38
CA THR A 171 -2.87 -15.85 5.39
C THR A 171 -3.53 -16.01 4.03
N MET A 172 -3.81 -14.88 3.39
CA MET A 172 -4.32 -14.78 2.04
C MET A 172 -3.18 -14.38 1.10
N ASN A 173 -2.87 -15.24 0.14
CA ASN A 173 -2.01 -14.92 -1.00
C ASN A 173 -2.92 -14.63 -2.19
N TYR A 174 -2.67 -13.54 -2.92
CA TYR A 174 -3.50 -13.17 -4.05
C TYR A 174 -2.63 -12.99 -5.30
N TYR A 175 -3.16 -13.46 -6.43
CA TYR A 175 -2.44 -13.68 -7.67
C TYR A 175 -3.19 -13.07 -8.86
N SER A 176 -2.43 -12.58 -9.83
CA SER A 176 -2.91 -12.33 -11.19
C SER A 176 -2.32 -13.38 -12.13
N GLY A 177 -3.19 -14.23 -12.67
CA GLY A 177 -2.76 -15.48 -13.31
C GLY A 177 -1.92 -16.34 -12.36
N ASP A 178 -0.69 -16.66 -12.77
CA ASP A 178 0.26 -17.44 -11.97
C ASP A 178 1.22 -16.56 -11.14
N HIS A 179 1.10 -15.23 -11.21
CA HIS A 179 2.01 -14.31 -10.52
C HIS A 179 1.45 -13.88 -9.17
N LEU A 180 2.21 -14.11 -8.09
CA LEU A 180 1.89 -13.61 -6.76
C LEU A 180 2.08 -12.09 -6.72
N ILE A 181 1.01 -11.35 -6.49
CA ILE A 181 1.04 -9.88 -6.45
C ILE A 181 1.04 -9.35 -5.00
N GLY A 182 0.65 -10.17 -4.02
CA GLY A 182 0.79 -9.81 -2.62
C GLY A 182 0.25 -10.84 -1.63
N THR A 183 0.45 -10.53 -0.35
CA THR A 183 0.07 -11.37 0.79
C THR A 183 -0.51 -10.51 1.90
N SER A 184 -1.58 -10.97 2.52
CA SER A 184 -2.16 -10.39 3.73
C SER A 184 -2.32 -11.47 4.79
N GLY A 185 -2.04 -11.15 6.05
CA GLY A 185 -2.07 -12.10 7.16
C GLY A 185 -2.79 -11.51 8.37
N SER A 186 -3.58 -12.33 9.05
CA SER A 186 -4.31 -11.91 10.24
C SER A 186 -4.31 -12.99 11.31
N GLY A 187 -4.16 -12.57 12.56
CA GLY A 187 -4.10 -13.43 13.73
C GLY A 187 -4.19 -12.58 15.00
N ARG A 188 -4.29 -13.24 16.15
CA ARG A 188 -4.35 -12.52 17.42
C ARG A 188 -2.95 -12.09 17.86
N ALA A 189 -2.82 -10.86 18.37
CA ALA A 189 -1.56 -10.35 18.90
C ALA A 189 -1.04 -11.14 20.13
N ASP A 190 -1.94 -11.83 20.85
CA ASP A 190 -1.57 -12.71 21.96
C ASP A 190 -1.28 -14.16 21.53
N GLU A 191 -1.21 -14.41 20.21
CA GLU A 191 -0.94 -15.70 19.57
C GLU A 191 -1.88 -16.83 19.97
N LYS A 192 -3.04 -16.52 20.56
CA LYS A 192 -4.05 -17.51 20.86
C LYS A 192 -4.86 -17.87 19.62
N VAL A 193 -5.54 -19.01 19.73
CA VAL A 193 -6.54 -19.45 18.76
C VAL A 193 -7.62 -18.36 18.59
N ILE A 194 -7.97 -18.12 17.34
CA ILE A 194 -9.05 -17.25 16.89
C ILE A 194 -10.37 -17.86 17.35
N THR A 195 -11.25 -17.04 17.90
CA THR A 195 -12.52 -17.52 18.45
C THR A 195 -13.47 -17.82 17.31
N LYS A 196 -14.25 -18.91 17.41
CA LYS A 196 -15.35 -19.12 16.47
C LYS A 196 -16.32 -17.95 16.49
N GLY A 197 -16.75 -17.52 15.30
CA GLY A 197 -17.54 -16.33 15.06
C GLY A 197 -16.72 -15.04 14.87
N ASP A 198 -15.40 -15.06 15.14
CA ASP A 198 -14.55 -13.90 14.87
C ASP A 198 -14.52 -13.61 13.36
N LYS A 199 -14.46 -12.32 13.03
CA LYS A 199 -14.33 -11.83 11.66
C LYS A 199 -12.92 -11.32 11.43
N MET A 200 -12.27 -11.86 10.41
CA MET A 200 -10.95 -11.45 9.95
C MET A 200 -11.09 -10.69 8.64
N TYR A 201 -10.40 -9.57 8.52
CA TYR A 201 -10.49 -8.67 7.37
C TYR A 201 -9.20 -8.73 6.57
N TYR A 202 -9.33 -8.91 5.27
CA TYR A 202 -8.24 -8.87 4.31
C TYR A 202 -8.61 -7.93 3.18
N GLU A 203 -7.58 -7.38 2.55
CA GLU A 203 -7.73 -6.37 1.52
C GLU A 203 -6.70 -6.59 0.43
N ILE A 204 -7.14 -6.40 -0.81
CA ILE A 204 -6.26 -6.19 -1.96
C ILE A 204 -6.31 -4.69 -2.22
N PRO A 205 -5.31 -3.93 -1.78
CA PRO A 205 -5.32 -2.49 -1.92
C PRO A 205 -5.22 -2.10 -3.40
N GLU A 206 -5.77 -0.95 -3.74
CA GLU A 206 -5.68 -0.35 -5.08
C GLU A 206 -4.26 -0.38 -5.64
N ILE A 207 -3.21 -0.15 -4.83
CA ILE A 207 -1.81 -0.16 -5.30
C ILE A 207 -1.40 -1.51 -5.91
N SER A 208 -1.93 -2.60 -5.36
CA SER A 208 -1.71 -3.94 -5.88
C SER A 208 -2.56 -4.21 -7.13
N ALA A 209 -3.68 -3.52 -7.27
CA ALA A 209 -4.67 -3.69 -8.33
C ALA A 209 -4.51 -2.74 -9.52
N ASP A 210 -3.88 -1.57 -9.37
CA ASP A 210 -3.69 -0.55 -10.40
C ASP A 210 -3.01 -1.12 -11.66
N LYS A 211 -2.00 -1.97 -11.46
CA LYS A 211 -1.32 -2.69 -12.55
C LYS A 211 -2.21 -3.70 -13.28
N LEU A 212 -3.34 -4.08 -12.69
CA LEU A 212 -4.28 -5.07 -13.21
C LEU A 212 -5.53 -4.43 -13.82
N ALA A 213 -5.89 -3.23 -13.37
CA ALA A 213 -7.04 -2.46 -13.84
C ALA A 213 -6.70 -0.96 -13.92
N PRO A 214 -5.83 -0.55 -14.87
CA PRO A 214 -5.34 0.83 -14.97
C PRO A 214 -6.43 1.85 -15.35
N ASP A 215 -7.61 1.40 -15.75
CA ASP A 215 -8.77 2.22 -16.08
C ASP A 215 -9.87 2.15 -14.99
N GLY A 216 -9.56 1.58 -13.81
CA GLY A 216 -10.54 1.32 -12.76
C GLY A 216 -11.58 0.26 -13.13
N GLY A 217 -11.32 -0.51 -14.19
CA GLY A 217 -12.16 -1.61 -14.65
C GLY A 217 -12.13 -2.82 -13.72
N SER A 218 -12.84 -3.88 -14.11
CA SER A 218 -12.77 -5.15 -13.41
C SER A 218 -11.50 -5.92 -13.80
N PHE A 219 -10.93 -6.68 -12.86
CA PHE A 219 -9.76 -7.51 -13.07
C PHE A 219 -9.97 -8.91 -12.47
N GLU A 220 -9.31 -9.92 -13.06
CA GLU A 220 -9.35 -11.29 -12.56
C GLU A 220 -8.34 -11.46 -11.41
N ILE A 221 -8.80 -12.02 -10.31
CA ILE A 221 -7.95 -12.34 -9.16
C ILE A 221 -8.17 -13.77 -8.71
N ARG A 222 -7.08 -14.42 -8.29
CA ARG A 222 -7.10 -15.71 -7.60
C ARG A 222 -6.52 -15.53 -6.20
N CYS A 223 -7.26 -15.87 -5.16
CA CYS A 223 -6.83 -15.86 -3.77
C CYS A 223 -6.73 -17.29 -3.23
N GLU A 224 -5.56 -17.63 -2.71
CA GLU A 224 -5.30 -18.86 -1.97
C GLU A 224 -5.13 -18.53 -0.49
N PHE A 225 -5.67 -19.40 0.36
CA PHE A 225 -5.57 -19.21 1.79
C PHE A 225 -4.78 -20.35 2.43
N THR A 226 -3.91 -19.97 3.34
CA THR A 226 -3.22 -20.88 4.24
C THR A 226 -3.51 -20.47 5.67
N LEU A 227 -3.37 -21.39 6.61
CA LEU A 227 -3.51 -21.07 8.03
C LEU A 227 -2.50 -21.82 8.87
N GLN A 228 -2.20 -21.26 10.03
CA GLN A 228 -1.45 -21.91 11.09
C GLN A 228 -2.42 -22.36 12.19
N ALA A 229 -2.38 -23.64 12.55
CA ALA A 229 -3.19 -24.19 13.63
C ALA A 229 -2.53 -24.00 15.01
N GLU A 230 -3.21 -24.38 16.09
CA GLU A 230 -2.74 -24.27 17.48
C GLU A 230 -1.39 -24.98 17.69
N ASN A 231 -1.20 -26.12 17.02
CA ASN A 231 0.03 -26.89 17.05
C ASN A 231 1.20 -26.26 16.25
N ASN A 232 0.95 -25.11 15.61
CA ASN A 232 1.84 -24.36 14.71
C ASN A 232 2.10 -24.99 13.34
N ASP A 233 1.43 -26.09 13.00
CA ASP A 233 1.47 -26.64 11.64
C ASP A 233 0.68 -25.74 10.69
N THR A 234 1.14 -25.71 9.43
CA THR A 234 0.53 -24.90 8.37
C THR A 234 -0.30 -25.78 7.45
N TYR A 235 -1.51 -25.33 7.13
CA TYR A 235 -2.47 -26.02 6.28
C TYR A 235 -2.88 -25.12 5.12
N THR A 236 -3.10 -25.72 3.95
CA THR A 236 -3.79 -25.06 2.84
C THR A 236 -5.29 -25.22 3.02
N VAL A 237 -6.03 -24.13 2.84
CA VAL A 237 -7.49 -24.13 2.90
C VAL A 237 -8.05 -24.54 1.54
N GLU A 238 -8.93 -25.53 1.54
CA GLU A 238 -9.66 -25.95 0.34
C GLU A 238 -10.78 -24.95 0.00
N GLY A 239 -10.96 -24.68 -1.29
CA GLY A 239 -11.75 -23.55 -1.72
C GLY A 239 -10.91 -22.28 -1.58
N GLY A 240 -10.71 -21.61 -2.70
CA GLY A 240 -10.11 -20.28 -2.75
C GLY A 240 -11.17 -19.28 -3.22
N PHE A 241 -10.69 -18.17 -3.73
CA PHE A 241 -11.52 -17.23 -4.46
C PHE A 241 -10.91 -17.01 -5.84
N GLU A 242 -11.66 -17.21 -6.92
CA GLU A 242 -11.15 -16.96 -8.27
C GLU A 242 -12.27 -16.38 -9.14
N ARG A 243 -12.27 -15.06 -9.32
CA ARG A 243 -13.30 -14.31 -10.03
C ARG A 243 -12.78 -12.97 -10.54
N SER A 244 -13.51 -12.40 -11.49
CA SER A 244 -13.47 -10.97 -11.78
C SER A 244 -13.97 -10.17 -10.59
N VAL A 245 -13.22 -9.14 -10.20
CA VAL A 245 -13.53 -8.20 -9.11
C VAL A 245 -13.35 -6.77 -9.57
N LYS A 246 -13.87 -5.82 -8.79
CA LYS A 246 -13.61 -4.39 -8.91
C LYS A 246 -13.22 -3.82 -7.54
N LEU A 247 -12.41 -2.77 -7.52
CA LEU A 247 -12.18 -1.99 -6.31
C LEU A 247 -13.52 -1.53 -5.69
N GLY A 248 -13.57 -1.57 -4.35
CA GLY A 248 -14.80 -1.37 -3.58
C GLY A 248 -15.66 -2.63 -3.40
N ASP A 249 -15.40 -3.73 -4.12
CA ASP A 249 -16.10 -4.98 -3.90
C ASP A 249 -15.80 -5.55 -2.51
N THR A 250 -16.81 -6.16 -1.88
CA THR A 250 -16.67 -6.87 -0.61
C THR A 250 -17.20 -8.29 -0.73
N PHE A 251 -16.36 -9.26 -0.35
CA PHE A 251 -16.67 -10.67 -0.35
C PHE A 251 -16.71 -11.25 1.06
N TYR A 252 -17.68 -12.12 1.31
CA TYR A 252 -17.86 -12.78 2.59
C TYR A 252 -17.59 -14.27 2.41
N LEU A 253 -16.67 -14.79 3.23
CA LEU A 253 -16.27 -16.20 3.22
C LEU A 253 -16.44 -16.77 4.63
N THR A 254 -16.80 -18.05 4.73
CA THR A 254 -16.87 -18.75 6.03
C THR A 254 -15.86 -19.87 6.05
N LEU A 255 -14.84 -19.75 6.90
CA LEU A 255 -13.82 -20.77 7.10
C LEU A 255 -14.36 -21.83 8.06
N THR A 256 -14.38 -23.09 7.62
CA THR A 256 -14.85 -24.24 8.40
C THR A 256 -13.78 -25.33 8.45
N GLY A 257 -13.94 -26.29 9.35
CA GLY A 257 -13.06 -27.46 9.46
C GLY A 257 -12.12 -27.42 10.66
N ASN A 258 -11.15 -28.33 10.67
CA ASN A 258 -10.18 -28.52 11.76
C ASN A 258 -8.93 -29.25 11.23
N GLN A 259 -7.93 -29.45 12.08
CA GLN A 259 -6.66 -30.09 11.71
C GLN A 259 -6.78 -31.55 11.23
N ASP A 260 -7.81 -32.28 11.68
CA ASP A 260 -8.02 -33.70 11.35
C ASP A 260 -8.79 -33.88 10.03
N ASP A 261 -9.80 -33.04 9.81
CA ASP A 261 -10.71 -33.11 8.66
C ASP A 261 -10.27 -32.22 7.47
N GLY A 262 -9.31 -31.33 7.71
CA GLY A 262 -8.91 -30.29 6.79
C GLY A 262 -9.79 -29.03 6.93
N TYR A 263 -9.32 -27.95 6.32
CA TYR A 263 -9.94 -26.63 6.37
C TYR A 263 -10.49 -26.25 5.01
N LYS A 264 -11.66 -25.60 4.98
CA LYS A 264 -12.26 -25.16 3.72
C LYS A 264 -13.16 -23.94 3.84
N PHE A 265 -13.33 -23.19 2.76
CA PHE A 265 -14.40 -22.19 2.65
C PHE A 265 -15.71 -22.80 2.16
N SER A 266 -16.81 -22.30 2.72
CA SER A 266 -18.18 -22.55 2.27
C SER A 266 -18.86 -21.29 1.75
#